data_AF-A0A9P8BV73-F1
#
_entry.id   AF-A0A9P8BV73-F1
#
_cell.length_a   1.000
_cell.length_b   1.000
_cell.length_c   1.000
_cell.angle_alpha   90.00
_cell.angle_beta   90.00
_cell.angle_gamma   90.00
#
_symmetry.space_group_name_H-M   'P 1'
#
loop_
_entity.id
_entity.type
_entity.pdbx_description
1 polymer ?
#
loop_
_entity_poly.entity_id
_entity_poly.type
_entity_poly.pdbx_seq_one_letter_code
_entity_poly.pdbx_strand_id
1 'polypeptide(L)'
;MSAKTKAPVLGLTTRHIVYLIFMHTIGAMILDAGINFGLATAMYKNSKHPVYIWPLPNSLAGDIAVTIIIQQTLTWILDRLAVRGDLKKGLVAPLRMPSDASSLVRWFVGLEDIKAAGKPGFAFHIKRVVVYVVATFLVYWPITIGVLYGLKSGHVGAAVADGEFNLWPFPQIFKGVFSAALGLTTPFVSYVTLIYEGETQAASVSATAGDEESKVVN
;
A
#
# COMPACT_ATOMS: atom_id res chain seq x y z
N MET A 1 -29.49 0.34 -12.62
CA MET A 1 -29.70 0.64 -11.19
C MET A 1 -28.39 1.17 -10.63
N SER A 2 -28.31 2.46 -10.27
CA SER A 2 -27.13 3.02 -9.61
C SER A 2 -27.05 2.40 -8.22
N ALA A 3 -26.01 1.60 -7.95
CA ALA A 3 -25.78 1.06 -6.62
C ALA A 3 -25.56 2.26 -5.68
N LYS A 4 -26.52 2.50 -4.77
CA LYS A 4 -26.37 3.53 -3.74
C LYS A 4 -25.23 3.09 -2.82
N THR A 5 -24.10 3.80 -2.91
CA THR A 5 -23.03 3.74 -1.91
C THR A 5 -23.63 3.88 -0.52
N LYS A 6 -23.15 3.05 0.43
CA LYS A 6 -23.59 3.13 1.83
C LYS A 6 -23.27 4.51 2.41
N ALA A 7 -24.08 4.94 3.38
CA ALA A 7 -23.80 6.18 4.10
C ALA A 7 -22.47 6.07 4.88
N PRO A 8 -21.68 7.16 4.98
CA PRO A 8 -20.49 7.17 5.82
C PRO A 8 -20.81 6.88 7.28
N VAL A 9 -19.96 6.12 7.96
CA VAL A 9 -20.14 5.77 9.37
C VAL A 9 -19.04 6.34 10.27
N LEU A 10 -19.38 6.57 11.53
CA LEU A 10 -18.44 6.95 12.58
C LEU A 10 -17.84 5.68 13.19
N GLY A 11 -16.53 5.48 12.99
CA GLY A 11 -15.78 4.39 13.58
C GLY A 11 -15.78 3.08 12.78
N LEU A 12 -14.89 2.17 13.17
CA LEU A 12 -14.73 0.86 12.55
C LEU A 12 -15.86 -0.07 12.98
N THR A 13 -16.44 -0.76 12.00
CA THR A 13 -17.40 -1.85 12.24
C THR A 13 -16.71 -3.20 12.02
N THR A 14 -17.31 -4.29 12.52
CA THR A 14 -16.81 -5.66 12.29
C THR A 14 -16.57 -5.94 10.80
N ARG A 15 -17.43 -5.41 9.92
CA ARG A 15 -17.29 -5.54 8.47
C ARG A 15 -16.02 -4.85 7.96
N HIS A 16 -15.65 -3.68 8.49
CA HIS A 16 -14.40 -3.00 8.14
C HIS A 16 -13.19 -3.80 8.61
N ILE A 17 -13.24 -4.34 9.82
CA ILE A 17 -12.13 -5.14 10.38
C ILE A 17 -11.89 -6.38 9.52
N VAL A 18 -12.96 -7.14 9.23
CA VAL A 18 -12.87 -8.33 8.35
C VAL A 18 -12.38 -7.94 6.96
N TYR A 19 -12.88 -6.86 6.39
CA TYR A 19 -12.44 -6.35 5.09
C TYR A 19 -10.95 -6.00 5.06
N LEU A 20 -10.47 -5.23 6.04
CA LEU A 20 -9.07 -4.81 6.11
C LEU A 20 -8.13 -5.99 6.36
N ILE A 21 -8.50 -6.93 7.24
CA ILE A 21 -7.66 -8.09 7.57
C ILE A 21 -7.62 -9.07 6.40
N PHE A 22 -8.76 -9.55 5.91
CA PHE A 22 -8.76 -10.63 4.94
C PHE A 22 -8.45 -10.16 3.52
N MET A 23 -9.07 -9.07 3.06
CA MET A 23 -8.88 -8.60 1.68
C MET A 23 -7.58 -7.82 1.54
N HIS A 24 -7.35 -6.85 2.43
CA HIS A 24 -6.24 -5.91 2.30
C HIS A 24 -4.99 -6.28 3.08
N THR A 25 -5.03 -7.26 3.99
CA THR A 25 -3.80 -7.78 4.62
C THR A 25 -3.46 -9.12 4.00
N ILE A 26 -4.23 -10.16 4.28
CA ILE A 26 -3.91 -11.53 3.81
C ILE A 26 -3.90 -11.61 2.28
N GLY A 27 -4.93 -11.08 1.62
CA GLY A 27 -5.00 -11.06 0.15
C GLY A 27 -3.82 -10.31 -0.48
N ALA A 28 -3.47 -9.14 0.06
CA ALA A 28 -2.32 -8.36 -0.41
C ALA A 28 -1.00 -9.10 -0.19
N MET A 29 -0.77 -9.67 1.00
CA MET A 29 0.44 -10.43 1.31
C MET A 29 0.66 -11.59 0.33
N ILE A 30 -0.40 -12.35 0.01
CA ILE A 30 -0.32 -13.49 -0.92
C ILE A 30 0.01 -13.02 -2.33
N LEU A 31 -0.68 -11.98 -2.81
CA LEU A 31 -0.46 -11.42 -4.14
C LEU A 31 0.96 -10.86 -4.28
N ASP A 32 1.39 -10.11 -3.27
CA ASP A 32 2.71 -9.48 -3.21
C ASP A 32 3.83 -10.51 -3.15
N ALA A 33 3.66 -11.57 -2.37
CA ALA A 33 4.57 -12.72 -2.34
C ALA A 33 4.67 -13.40 -3.69
N GLY A 34 3.53 -13.72 -4.31
CA GLY A 34 3.47 -14.44 -5.58
C GLY A 34 4.16 -13.67 -6.72
N ILE A 35 3.85 -12.38 -6.87
CA ILE A 35 4.43 -11.53 -7.92
C ILE A 35 5.94 -11.42 -7.75
N ASN A 36 6.42 -11.09 -6.54
CA ASN A 36 7.84 -10.90 -6.31
C ASN A 36 8.63 -12.20 -6.34
N PHE A 37 8.06 -13.31 -5.89
CA PHE A 37 8.64 -14.65 -6.10
C PHE A 37 8.80 -14.95 -7.59
N GLY A 38 7.77 -14.65 -8.39
CA GLY A 38 7.81 -14.80 -9.85
C GLY A 38 8.91 -13.94 -10.50
N LEU A 39 9.00 -12.66 -10.13
CA LEU A 39 10.05 -11.75 -10.60
C LEU A 39 11.45 -12.24 -10.20
N ALA A 40 11.66 -12.64 -8.95
CA ALA A 40 12.93 -13.22 -8.51
C ALA A 40 13.27 -14.52 -9.24
N THR A 41 12.25 -15.31 -9.61
CA THR A 41 12.45 -16.53 -10.39
C THR A 41 12.95 -16.17 -11.79
N ALA A 42 12.33 -15.19 -12.44
CA ALA A 42 12.75 -14.71 -13.75
C ALA A 42 14.16 -14.10 -13.74
N MET A 43 14.53 -13.40 -12.66
CA MET A 43 15.82 -12.73 -12.53
C MET A 43 16.96 -13.69 -12.17
N TYR A 44 16.75 -14.56 -11.18
CA TYR A 44 17.86 -15.27 -10.52
C TYR A 44 17.98 -16.74 -10.91
N LYS A 45 16.89 -17.43 -11.28
CA LYS A 45 16.90 -18.90 -11.41
C LYS A 45 17.93 -19.43 -12.42
N ASN A 46 18.05 -18.75 -13.56
CA ASN A 46 18.95 -19.15 -14.65
C ASN A 46 20.01 -18.08 -14.92
N SER A 47 20.31 -17.22 -13.94
CA SER A 47 21.28 -16.14 -14.11
C SER A 47 22.71 -16.70 -14.15
N LYS A 48 23.57 -16.11 -14.99
CA LYS A 48 25.00 -16.43 -15.03
C LYS A 48 25.80 -15.70 -13.95
N HIS A 49 25.18 -14.72 -13.28
CA HIS A 49 25.84 -13.93 -12.24
C HIS A 49 25.37 -14.40 -10.86
N PRO A 50 26.28 -14.64 -9.91
CA PRO A 50 25.90 -14.97 -8.54
C PRO A 50 25.13 -13.84 -7.86
N VAL A 51 24.21 -14.20 -6.97
CA VAL A 51 23.43 -13.29 -6.13
C VAL A 51 24.24 -12.93 -4.89
N TYR A 52 24.41 -11.64 -4.67
CA TYR A 52 25.11 -11.08 -3.52
C TYR A 52 24.26 -10.04 -2.81
N ILE A 53 24.63 -9.67 -1.57
CA ILE A 53 23.98 -8.54 -0.89
C ILE A 53 24.17 -7.26 -1.71
N TRP A 54 25.42 -6.90 -2.05
CA TRP A 54 25.76 -5.58 -2.60
C TRP A 54 26.20 -5.54 -4.06
N PRO A 55 27.21 -6.32 -4.50
CA PRO A 55 27.78 -6.11 -5.83
C PRO A 55 26.76 -6.41 -6.94
N LEU A 56 26.76 -5.52 -7.93
CA LEU A 56 26.04 -5.69 -9.19
C LEU A 56 26.68 -6.84 -10.02
N PRO A 57 25.94 -7.44 -10.98
CA PRO A 57 24.60 -7.05 -11.44
C PRO A 57 23.45 -7.60 -10.59
N ASN A 58 23.64 -8.69 -9.84
CA ASN A 58 22.59 -9.33 -9.04
C ASN A 58 22.70 -8.93 -7.56
N SER A 59 22.53 -7.63 -7.31
CA SER A 59 22.47 -7.05 -5.97
C SER A 59 21.09 -7.28 -5.35
N LEU A 60 21.00 -8.12 -4.33
CA LEU A 60 19.76 -8.39 -3.63
C LEU A 60 19.31 -7.17 -2.81
N ALA A 61 20.24 -6.44 -2.17
CA ALA A 61 19.91 -5.22 -1.43
C ALA A 61 19.36 -4.11 -2.35
N GLY A 62 19.96 -3.96 -3.54
CA GLY A 62 19.49 -3.00 -4.54
C GLY A 62 18.11 -3.35 -5.09
N ASP A 63 17.88 -4.63 -5.41
CA ASP A 63 16.57 -5.10 -5.88
C ASP A 63 15.45 -4.87 -4.84
N ILE A 64 15.71 -5.16 -3.58
CA ILE A 64 14.78 -4.90 -2.47
C ILE A 64 14.50 -3.41 -2.31
N ALA A 65 15.53 -2.56 -2.40
CA ALA A 65 15.36 -1.11 -2.30
C ALA A 65 14.40 -0.59 -3.38
N VAL A 66 14.59 -1.01 -4.63
CA VAL A 66 13.72 -0.67 -5.76
C VAL A 66 12.32 -1.25 -5.57
N THR A 67 12.23 -2.49 -5.05
CA THR A 67 10.96 -3.17 -4.76
C THR A 67 10.12 -2.33 -3.79
N ILE A 68 10.68 -1.81 -2.70
CA ILE A 68 9.92 -0.96 -1.76
C ILE A 68 9.29 0.25 -2.47
N ILE A 69 10.08 0.95 -3.29
CA ILE A 69 9.62 2.18 -3.96
C ILE A 69 8.47 1.87 -4.93
N ILE A 70 8.65 0.86 -5.79
CA ILE A 70 7.65 0.49 -6.80
C ILE A 70 6.41 -0.10 -6.14
N GLN A 71 6.60 -1.09 -5.27
CA GLN A 71 5.53 -1.79 -4.57
C GLN A 71 4.63 -0.80 -3.82
N GLN A 72 5.20 0.07 -3.00
CA GLN A 72 4.41 0.97 -2.17
C GLN A 72 3.72 2.07 -2.96
N THR A 73 4.30 2.49 -4.09
CA THR A 73 3.62 3.37 -5.05
C THR A 73 2.41 2.65 -5.68
N LEU A 74 2.58 1.39 -6.10
CA LEU A 74 1.50 0.60 -6.68
C LEU A 74 0.41 0.28 -5.65
N THR A 75 0.76 -0.10 -4.42
CA THR A 75 -0.19 -0.30 -3.31
C THR A 75 -1.05 0.95 -3.12
N TRP A 76 -0.43 2.14 -3.07
CA TRP A 76 -1.18 3.39 -2.95
C TRP A 76 -2.21 3.61 -4.07
N ILE A 77 -1.88 3.21 -5.31
CA ILE A 77 -2.77 3.39 -6.46
C ILE A 77 -3.84 2.30 -6.49
N LEU A 78 -3.43 1.04 -6.43
CA LEU A 78 -4.28 -0.12 -6.64
C LEU A 78 -5.29 -0.29 -5.51
N ASP A 79 -4.89 -0.15 -4.24
CA ASP A 79 -5.84 -0.28 -3.13
C ASP A 79 -6.85 0.85 -3.11
N ARG A 80 -6.46 2.05 -3.54
CA ARG A 80 -7.41 3.15 -3.72
C ARG A 80 -8.48 2.82 -4.74
N LEU A 81 -8.06 2.25 -5.88
CA LEU A 81 -9.00 1.82 -6.93
C LEU A 81 -9.88 0.67 -6.45
N ALA A 82 -9.31 -0.31 -5.72
CA ALA A 82 -10.03 -1.44 -5.15
C ALA A 82 -11.10 -0.96 -4.15
N VAL A 83 -10.73 -0.18 -3.15
CA VAL A 83 -11.66 0.37 -2.14
C VAL A 83 -12.77 1.19 -2.79
N ARG A 84 -12.45 2.04 -3.78
CA ARG A 84 -13.48 2.78 -4.54
C ARG A 84 -14.45 1.86 -5.26
N GLY A 85 -13.94 0.79 -5.87
CA GLY A 85 -14.76 -0.24 -6.51
C GLY A 85 -15.68 -0.93 -5.51
N ASP A 86 -15.16 -1.27 -4.34
CA ASP A 86 -15.89 -1.97 -3.29
C ASP A 86 -16.94 -1.11 -2.60
N LEU A 87 -16.66 0.19 -2.42
CA LEU A 87 -17.62 1.19 -1.97
C LEU A 87 -18.78 1.31 -2.95
N LYS A 88 -18.50 1.41 -4.25
CA LYS A 88 -19.53 1.47 -5.31
C LYS A 88 -20.41 0.22 -5.33
N LYS A 89 -19.84 -0.94 -5.00
CA LYS A 89 -20.58 -2.20 -4.86
C LYS A 89 -21.31 -2.34 -3.51
N GLY A 90 -21.12 -1.40 -2.58
CA GLY A 90 -21.68 -1.45 -1.24
C GLY A 90 -21.10 -2.57 -0.36
N LEU A 91 -19.93 -3.12 -0.71
CA LEU A 91 -19.30 -4.20 0.06
C LEU A 91 -18.89 -3.71 1.45
N VAL A 92 -18.38 -2.49 1.53
CA VAL A 92 -17.99 -1.80 2.77
C VAL A 92 -18.61 -0.39 2.79
N ALA A 93 -18.73 0.21 3.96
CA ALA A 93 -19.18 1.60 4.07
C ALA A 93 -17.96 2.54 4.06
N PRO A 94 -18.10 3.79 3.61
CA PRO A 94 -17.07 4.79 3.81
C PRO A 94 -16.97 5.17 5.29
N LEU A 95 -15.81 5.69 5.71
CA LEU A 95 -15.55 6.11 7.08
C LEU A 95 -15.54 7.64 7.19
N ARG A 96 -15.97 8.15 8.33
CA ARG A 96 -15.81 9.55 8.70
C ARG A 96 -14.51 9.73 9.50
N MET A 97 -13.84 10.86 9.30
CA MET A 97 -12.69 11.25 10.09
C MET A 97 -13.13 11.55 11.53
N PRO A 98 -12.41 11.06 12.56
CA PRO A 98 -12.64 11.48 13.95
C PRO A 98 -12.54 13.00 14.11
N SER A 99 -13.42 13.58 14.93
CA SER A 99 -13.50 15.02 15.15
C SER A 99 -12.25 15.59 15.83
N ASP A 100 -11.54 14.77 16.59
CA ASP A 100 -10.31 15.06 17.32
C ASP A 100 -9.02 14.78 16.51
N ALA A 101 -9.14 14.35 15.25
CA ALA A 101 -7.98 14.09 14.39
C ALA A 101 -7.09 15.34 14.22
N SER A 102 -5.78 15.16 14.37
CA SER A 102 -4.80 16.24 14.23
C SER A 102 -4.69 16.75 12.79
N SER A 103 -4.18 17.97 12.61
CA SER A 103 -3.96 18.58 11.29
C SER A 103 -3.06 17.72 10.41
N LEU A 104 -2.03 17.07 10.98
CA LEU A 104 -1.14 16.17 10.24
C LEU A 104 -1.88 14.96 9.67
N VAL A 105 -2.76 14.34 10.45
CA VAL A 105 -3.56 13.19 9.99
C VAL A 105 -4.55 13.63 8.91
N ARG A 106 -5.20 14.78 9.09
CA ARG A 106 -6.12 15.37 8.10
C ARG A 106 -5.41 15.71 6.79
N TRP A 107 -4.21 16.28 6.87
CA TRP A 107 -3.35 16.55 5.73
C TRP A 107 -2.94 15.25 5.02
N PHE A 108 -2.51 14.23 5.77
CA PHE A 108 -2.05 12.98 5.20
C PHE A 108 -3.18 12.24 4.48
N VAL A 109 -4.38 12.20 5.05
CA VAL A 109 -5.56 11.65 4.37
C VAL A 109 -5.93 12.47 3.14
N GLY A 110 -5.70 13.78 3.17
CA GLY A 110 -5.94 14.70 2.06
C GLY A 110 -7.23 15.50 2.18
N LEU A 111 -7.67 15.76 3.41
CA LEU A 111 -8.91 16.49 3.67
C LEU A 111 -8.79 18.00 3.45
N GLU A 112 -7.61 18.58 3.63
CA GLU A 112 -7.37 20.01 3.38
C GLU A 112 -7.61 20.36 1.91
N ASP A 113 -7.24 19.44 1.03
CA ASP A 113 -7.38 19.64 -0.40
C ASP A 113 -8.82 19.39 -0.90
N ILE A 114 -9.63 18.56 -0.20
CA ILE A 114 -11.09 18.45 -0.45
C ILE A 114 -11.76 19.81 -0.25
N LYS A 115 -11.29 20.58 0.73
CA LYS A 115 -11.81 21.93 1.01
C LYS A 115 -11.30 22.97 0.01
N ALA A 116 -10.11 22.78 -0.56
CA ALA A 116 -9.44 23.77 -1.38
C ALA A 116 -9.74 23.70 -2.89
N ALA A 117 -10.19 22.56 -3.43
CA ALA A 117 -10.39 22.43 -4.89
C ALA A 117 -11.41 21.36 -5.30
N GLY A 118 -12.07 21.61 -6.44
CA GLY A 118 -12.84 20.62 -7.19
C GLY A 118 -12.00 19.41 -7.66
N LYS A 119 -12.68 18.45 -8.31
CA LYS A 119 -12.21 17.08 -8.65
C LYS A 119 -10.67 16.92 -8.72
N PRO A 120 -10.04 16.27 -7.74
CA PRO A 120 -8.58 16.18 -7.69
C PRO A 120 -8.02 15.24 -8.77
N GLY A 121 -6.96 15.70 -9.44
CA GLY A 121 -6.20 14.94 -10.45
C GLY A 121 -5.20 13.95 -9.85
N PHE A 122 -4.53 13.16 -10.69
CA PHE A 122 -3.60 12.10 -10.28
C PHE A 122 -2.39 12.61 -9.47
N ALA A 123 -1.89 13.81 -9.78
CA ALA A 123 -0.74 14.43 -9.10
C ALA A 123 -1.01 14.79 -7.62
N PHE A 124 -2.28 14.82 -7.22
CA PHE A 124 -2.73 15.23 -5.89
C PHE A 124 -2.16 14.39 -4.74
N HIS A 125 -1.93 13.10 -4.96
CA HIS A 125 -1.47 12.21 -3.88
C HIS A 125 0.05 12.03 -3.83
N ILE A 126 0.82 12.61 -4.76
CA ILE A 126 2.26 12.37 -4.87
C ILE A 126 2.98 12.64 -3.56
N LYS A 127 2.69 13.76 -2.88
CA LYS A 127 3.32 14.10 -1.59
C LYS A 127 3.09 13.01 -0.52
N ARG A 128 1.89 12.43 -0.49
CA ARG A 128 1.48 11.39 0.47
C ARG A 128 2.13 10.05 0.14
N VAL A 129 2.18 9.71 -1.15
CA VAL A 129 2.90 8.53 -1.64
C VAL A 129 4.38 8.62 -1.28
N VAL A 130 5.01 9.77 -1.49
CA VAL A 130 6.42 9.97 -1.13
C VAL A 130 6.63 9.78 0.38
N VAL A 131 5.81 10.39 1.23
CA VAL A 131 5.91 10.21 2.68
C VAL A 131 5.73 8.73 3.08
N TYR A 132 4.75 8.05 2.49
CA TYR A 132 4.50 6.63 2.72
C TYR A 132 5.65 5.73 2.26
N VAL A 133 6.19 5.96 1.06
CA VAL A 133 7.35 5.23 0.52
C VAL A 133 8.59 5.48 1.39
N VAL A 134 8.86 6.71 1.78
CA VAL A 134 10.02 7.04 2.62
C VAL A 134 9.88 6.40 4.00
N ALA A 135 8.70 6.49 4.63
CA ALA A 135 8.46 5.89 5.94
C ALA A 135 8.64 4.36 5.91
N THR A 136 8.07 3.69 4.90
CA THR A 136 8.22 2.24 4.73
C THR A 136 9.67 1.86 4.39
N PHE A 137 10.36 2.64 3.56
CA PHE A 137 11.77 2.42 3.23
C PHE A 137 12.68 2.48 4.46
N LEU A 138 12.52 3.53 5.28
CA LEU A 138 13.34 3.73 6.48
C LEU A 138 13.13 2.63 7.53
N VAL A 139 12.00 1.93 7.50
CA VAL A 139 11.73 0.81 8.40
C VAL A 139 12.21 -0.50 7.79
N TYR A 140 11.69 -0.86 6.62
CA TYR A 140 11.89 -2.20 6.04
C TYR A 140 13.30 -2.40 5.52
N TRP A 141 13.88 -1.40 4.84
CA TRP A 141 15.18 -1.58 4.21
C TRP A 141 16.31 -1.91 5.21
N PRO A 142 16.54 -1.15 6.30
CA PRO A 142 17.60 -1.49 7.26
C PRO A 142 17.34 -2.80 8.01
N ILE A 143 16.08 -3.12 8.33
CA ILE A 143 15.73 -4.43 8.92
C ILE A 143 16.13 -5.55 7.95
N THR A 144 15.82 -5.39 6.67
CA THR A 144 16.18 -6.35 5.63
C THR A 144 17.69 -6.50 5.48
N ILE A 145 18.45 -5.41 5.49
CA ILE A 145 19.93 -5.50 5.47
C ILE A 145 20.44 -6.29 6.68
N GLY A 146 19.92 -6.02 7.88
CA GLY A 146 20.27 -6.78 9.08
C GLY A 146 19.97 -8.28 8.95
N VAL A 147 18.79 -8.63 8.43
CA VAL A 147 18.41 -10.03 8.17
C VAL A 147 19.35 -10.68 7.15
N LEU A 148 19.68 -10.00 6.05
CA LEU A 148 20.59 -10.54 5.03
C LEU A 148 21.99 -10.80 5.59
N TYR A 149 22.55 -9.88 6.38
CA TYR A 149 23.84 -10.10 7.04
C TYR A 149 23.80 -11.25 8.06
N GLY A 150 22.68 -11.40 8.80
CA GLY A 150 22.46 -12.53 9.68
C GLY A 150 22.43 -13.86 8.93
N LEU A 151 21.66 -13.94 7.85
CA LEU A 151 21.55 -15.12 7.00
C LEU A 151 22.89 -15.49 6.33
N LYS A 152 23.61 -14.49 5.82
CA LYS A 152 24.97 -14.67 5.29
C LYS A 152 25.93 -15.25 6.33
N SER A 153 25.94 -14.70 7.54
CA SER A 153 26.82 -15.17 8.62
C SER A 153 26.52 -16.63 9.01
N GLY A 154 25.24 -17.01 8.95
CA GLY A 154 24.79 -18.39 9.14
C GLY A 154 24.97 -19.31 7.92
N HIS A 155 25.57 -18.83 6.82
CA HIS A 155 25.71 -19.56 5.55
C HIS A 155 24.36 -20.04 4.97
N VAL A 156 23.25 -19.38 5.32
CA VAL A 156 21.92 -19.73 4.85
C VAL A 156 21.75 -19.25 3.42
N GLY A 157 21.40 -20.17 2.51
CA GLY A 157 21.21 -19.86 1.10
C GLY A 157 22.49 -19.84 0.25
N ALA A 158 23.65 -20.13 0.85
CA ALA A 158 24.90 -20.27 0.13
C ALA A 158 24.92 -21.57 -0.71
N ALA A 159 25.34 -21.48 -1.96
CA ALA A 159 25.64 -22.64 -2.79
C ALA A 159 27.11 -23.07 -2.60
N VAL A 160 27.42 -24.34 -2.89
CA VAL A 160 28.78 -24.91 -2.75
C VAL A 160 29.80 -24.22 -3.68
N ALA A 161 29.34 -23.63 -4.78
CA ALA A 161 30.16 -22.87 -5.72
C ALA A 161 29.51 -21.49 -5.97
N ASP A 162 30.25 -20.43 -5.59
CA ASP A 162 30.04 -19.00 -5.80
C ASP A 162 28.67 -18.38 -5.44
N GLY A 163 28.70 -17.21 -4.79
CA GLY A 163 27.52 -16.40 -4.43
C GLY A 163 27.04 -16.58 -2.99
N GLU A 164 26.60 -15.48 -2.38
CA GLU A 164 26.12 -15.47 -0.98
C GLU A 164 24.74 -16.12 -0.83
N PHE A 165 23.91 -16.06 -1.89
CA PHE A 165 22.50 -16.51 -1.86
C PHE A 165 22.08 -17.28 -3.12
N ASN A 166 22.97 -18.12 -3.65
CA ASN A 166 22.77 -18.81 -4.92
C ASN A 166 22.03 -20.15 -4.84
N LEU A 167 21.69 -20.62 -3.63
CA LEU A 167 20.93 -21.85 -3.47
C LEU A 167 19.49 -21.62 -3.96
N TRP A 168 19.08 -22.22 -5.07
CA TRP A 168 17.67 -22.21 -5.46
C TRP A 168 16.84 -22.97 -4.39
N PRO A 169 15.64 -22.49 -3.98
CA PRO A 169 14.95 -21.27 -4.38
C PRO A 169 15.10 -20.12 -3.35
N PHE A 170 16.22 -20.05 -2.64
CA PHE A 170 16.41 -19.13 -1.53
C PHE A 170 16.14 -17.66 -1.89
N PRO A 171 16.74 -17.05 -2.93
CA PRO A 171 16.50 -15.64 -3.22
C PRO A 171 15.04 -15.38 -3.66
N GLN A 172 14.36 -16.39 -4.24
CA GLN A 172 12.94 -16.31 -4.60
C GLN A 172 12.04 -16.34 -3.38
N ILE A 173 12.26 -17.29 -2.47
CA ILE A 173 11.54 -17.38 -1.20
C ILE A 173 11.77 -16.09 -0.41
N PHE A 174 13.02 -15.65 -0.31
CA PHE A 174 13.38 -14.43 0.38
C PHE A 174 12.58 -13.24 -0.17
N LYS A 175 12.57 -13.03 -1.50
CA LYS A 175 11.86 -11.90 -2.10
C LYS A 175 10.35 -12.00 -1.90
N GLY A 176 9.79 -13.21 -1.97
CA GLY A 176 8.36 -13.45 -1.72
C GLY A 176 7.95 -13.20 -0.26
N VAL A 177 8.76 -13.64 0.71
CA VAL A 177 8.51 -13.39 2.14
C VAL A 177 8.66 -11.91 2.46
N PHE A 178 9.69 -11.26 1.90
CA PHE A 178 9.92 -9.83 2.05
C PHE A 178 8.73 -9.01 1.53
N SER A 179 8.23 -9.31 0.33
CA SER A 179 7.09 -8.59 -0.24
C SER A 179 5.78 -8.91 0.47
N ALA A 180 5.57 -10.14 0.97
CA ALA A 180 4.47 -10.41 1.89
C ALA A 180 4.54 -9.50 3.12
N ALA A 181 5.72 -9.33 3.72
CA ALA A 181 5.88 -8.44 4.87
C ALA A 181 5.57 -6.97 4.50
N LEU A 182 5.90 -6.52 3.29
CA LEU A 182 5.48 -5.20 2.80
C LEU A 182 3.95 -5.10 2.65
N GLY A 183 3.28 -6.17 2.21
CA GLY A 183 1.82 -6.21 2.10
C GLY A 183 1.07 -5.95 3.43
N LEU A 184 1.74 -6.02 4.58
CA LEU A 184 1.17 -5.61 5.88
C LEU A 184 0.85 -4.11 5.97
N THR A 185 1.41 -3.28 5.08
CA THR A 185 1.15 -1.84 5.05
C THR A 185 -0.08 -1.49 4.21
N THR A 186 -0.57 -2.42 3.38
CA THR A 186 -1.77 -2.26 2.55
C THR A 186 -3.05 -1.87 3.30
N PRO A 187 -3.44 -2.48 4.45
CA PRO A 187 -4.64 -2.06 5.18
C PRO A 187 -4.60 -0.60 5.62
N PHE A 188 -3.42 -0.01 5.83
CA PHE A 188 -3.29 1.41 6.14
C PHE A 188 -3.73 2.30 4.96
N VAL A 189 -3.30 1.98 3.73
CA VAL A 189 -3.74 2.69 2.52
C VAL A 189 -5.25 2.57 2.34
N SER A 190 -5.79 1.36 2.52
CA SER A 190 -7.23 1.12 2.40
C SER A 190 -8.02 1.89 3.45
N TYR A 191 -7.54 1.95 4.70
CA TYR A 191 -8.15 2.74 5.76
C TYR A 191 -8.16 4.23 5.45
N VAL A 192 -7.02 4.79 5.02
CA VAL A 192 -6.92 6.19 4.57
C VAL A 192 -7.92 6.49 3.45
N THR A 193 -8.09 5.55 2.53
CA THR A 193 -9.02 5.69 1.40
C THR A 193 -10.47 5.68 1.86
N LEU A 194 -10.84 4.79 2.78
CA LEU A 194 -12.18 4.73 3.34
C LEU A 194 -12.58 6.06 3.98
N ILE A 195 -11.66 6.70 4.71
CA ILE A 195 -11.88 8.02 5.31
C ILE A 195 -11.99 9.10 4.21
N TYR A 196 -11.04 9.12 3.28
CA TYR A 196 -11.02 10.10 2.21
C TYR A 196 -12.33 10.11 1.40
N GLU A 197 -12.84 8.93 1.04
CA GLU A 197 -14.09 8.80 0.28
C GLU A 197 -15.32 9.17 1.14
N GLY A 198 -15.33 8.87 2.44
CA GLY A 198 -16.43 9.27 3.32
C GLY A 198 -16.48 10.76 3.62
N GLU A 199 -15.34 11.44 3.69
CA GLU A 199 -15.27 12.90 3.77
C GLU A 199 -15.66 13.56 2.45
N THR A 200 -15.21 13.01 1.32
CA THR A 200 -15.60 13.49 -0.01
C THR A 200 -17.11 13.39 -0.22
N GLN A 201 -17.71 12.26 0.18
CA GLN A 201 -19.15 12.05 0.07
C GLN A 201 -19.95 13.06 0.92
N ALA A 202 -19.56 13.29 2.18
CA ALA A 202 -20.26 14.25 3.02
C ALA A 202 -20.14 15.69 2.50
N ALA A 203 -18.94 16.09 2.03
CA ALA A 203 -18.73 17.41 1.45
C ALA A 203 -19.64 17.63 0.22
N SER A 204 -19.83 16.60 -0.62
CA SER A 204 -20.72 16.68 -1.79
C SER A 204 -22.20 16.87 -1.41
N VAL A 205 -22.66 16.22 -0.34
CA VAL A 205 -24.04 16.35 0.16
C VAL A 205 -24.29 17.76 0.71
N SER A 206 -23.35 18.30 1.50
CA SER A 206 -23.45 19.67 2.02
C SER A 206 -23.46 20.71 0.92
N ALA A 207 -22.66 20.53 -0.14
CA ALA A 207 -22.66 21.43 -1.30
C ALA A 207 -24.01 21.41 -2.04
N THR A 208 -24.60 20.24 -2.27
CA THR A 208 -25.90 20.12 -2.95
C THR A 208 -27.03 20.74 -2.11
N ALA A 209 -27.01 20.55 -0.79
CA ALA A 209 -28.00 21.15 0.11
C ALA A 209 -27.96 22.69 0.10
N GLY A 210 -26.76 23.29 0.11
CA GLY A 210 -26.60 24.75 0.01
C GLY A 210 -27.07 25.32 -1.33
N ASP A 211 -26.82 24.60 -2.43
CA ASP A 211 -27.31 24.98 -3.76
C ASP A 211 -28.85 24.97 -3.82
N GLU A 212 -29.50 23.98 -3.21
CA GLU A 212 -30.97 23.91 -3.15
C GLU A 212 -31.56 25.04 -2.28
N GLU A 213 -30.98 25.32 -1.11
CA GLU A 213 -31.42 26.41 -0.24
C GLU A 213 -31.30 27.78 -0.92
N SER A 214 -30.20 28.03 -1.65
CA SER A 214 -30.01 29.28 -2.41
C SER A 214 -31.02 29.48 -3.55
N LYS A 215 -31.59 28.40 -4.10
CA LYS A 215 -32.63 28.45 -5.14
C LYS A 215 -34.02 28.69 -4.58
N VAL A 216 -34.25 28.40 -3.29
CA VAL A 216 -35.55 28.62 -2.62
C VAL A 216 -35.68 30.06 -2.11
N VAL A 217 -34.55 30.74 -1.85
CA VAL A 217 -34.49 32.10 -1.28
C VAL A 217 -34.49 33.20 -2.37
N ASN A 218 -34.32 32.85 -3.65
CA ASN A 218 -34.39 33.77 -4.79
C ASN A 218 -35.64 33.52 -5.65
#